data_AF-A0A1F8RYR5-F1
#
_entry.id   AF-A0A1F8RYR5-F1
#
_cell.length_a   1.000
_cell.length_b   1.000
_cell.length_c   1.000
_cell.angle_alpha   90.00
_cell.angle_beta   90.00
_cell.angle_gamma   90.00
#
_symmetry.space_group_name_H-M   'P 1'
#
loop_
_entity.id
_entity.type
_entity.pdbx_description
1 polymer ?
#
loop_
_entity_poly.entity_id
_entity_poly.type
_entity_poly.pdbx_seq_one_letter_code
_entity_poly.pdbx_strand_id
1 'polypeptide(L)'
;MIESYLNAAIRQAQERAKVLKGKISQPVEHRELIALRQTCEDRIDQAIRDLELLLTDPVIVRADLIHERIRLFRRSLADLSLLETTAIAALTRFQEDDLALSKLVFQIHQEVNYPLPPPTVTCLSREYFSINTSLRLLEVPLAESDFLLHLPDLYHEIAHPLVTTRNNPSIEPYQTEYGKFLVLVTRQYDAERAANLRSTGPREYFGQALDLLEYSWIRGWANELFSDLFAVYTLGPAYAWAHFHLTASRNVDPYEIHFPSIMSHPPDQARMETMLIGLDLLGIKEEAAQIQRRWEALIKATGVKPTAMYRRACPWELLRKAAINALEGTQRIGCRIARDGSASPIRDLLNSAWQKFWTAPSEYHAWEREAIADLKRGVEAHRFAPRLASGARD
;
A
#
# COMPACT_ATOMS: atom_id res chain seq x y z
N MET A 1 9.99 18.60 -39.83
CA MET A 1 10.88 18.82 -38.67
C MET A 1 10.44 18.02 -37.44
N ILE A 2 9.17 18.08 -37.03
CA ILE A 2 8.68 17.32 -35.86
C ILE A 2 8.74 15.79 -36.06
N GLU A 3 8.43 15.31 -37.27
CA GLU A 3 8.44 13.88 -37.57
C GLU A 3 9.85 13.26 -37.55
N SER A 4 10.83 13.95 -38.15
CA SER A 4 12.22 13.53 -38.10
C SER A 4 12.78 13.51 -36.68
N TYR A 5 12.42 14.51 -35.86
CA TYR A 5 12.75 14.53 -34.44
C TYR A 5 12.12 13.34 -33.70
N LEU A 6 10.82 13.11 -33.89
CA LEU A 6 10.10 12.04 -33.22
C LEU A 6 10.69 10.66 -33.58
N ASN A 7 10.98 10.42 -34.85
CA ASN A 7 11.60 9.17 -35.29
C ASN A 7 12.98 8.95 -34.65
N ALA A 8 13.81 9.99 -34.54
CA ALA A 8 15.09 9.91 -33.86
C ALA A 8 14.92 9.66 -32.35
N ALA A 9 13.98 10.33 -31.70
CA ALA A 9 13.69 10.16 -30.27
C ALA A 9 13.16 8.75 -29.95
N ILE A 10 12.32 8.18 -30.82
CA ILE A 10 11.83 6.80 -30.69
C ILE A 10 12.99 5.81 -30.76
N ARG A 11 13.90 5.95 -31.73
CA ARG A 11 15.08 5.08 -31.84
C ARG A 11 15.99 5.19 -30.62
N GLN A 12 16.22 6.40 -30.11
CA GLN A 12 16.99 6.60 -28.89
C GLN A 12 16.33 5.92 -27.67
N ALA A 13 15.00 5.97 -27.58
CA ALA A 13 14.26 5.28 -26.53
C ALA A 13 14.38 3.75 -26.65
N GLN A 14 14.36 3.19 -27.86
CA GLN A 14 14.61 1.76 -28.08
C GLN A 14 16.01 1.35 -27.62
N GLU A 15 17.04 2.14 -27.93
CA GLU A 15 18.40 1.85 -27.46
C GLU A 15 18.50 1.94 -25.93
N ARG A 16 17.89 2.95 -25.31
CA ARG A 16 17.81 3.03 -23.83
C ARG A 16 17.13 1.80 -23.25
N ALA A 17 16.02 1.35 -23.82
CA ALA A 17 15.30 0.15 -23.38
C ALA A 17 16.20 -1.11 -23.43
N LYS A 18 16.97 -1.29 -24.50
CA LYS A 18 17.96 -2.39 -24.61
C LYS A 18 19.05 -2.29 -23.55
N VAL A 19 19.57 -1.09 -23.28
CA VAL A 19 20.56 -0.87 -22.21
C VAL A 19 19.97 -1.25 -20.85
N LEU A 20 18.73 -0.81 -20.56
CA LEU A 20 18.01 -1.16 -19.33
C LEU A 20 17.83 -2.67 -19.18
N LYS A 21 17.47 -3.37 -20.27
CA LYS A 21 17.38 -4.84 -20.27
C LYS A 21 18.72 -5.48 -19.90
N GLY A 22 19.82 -4.95 -20.43
CA GLY A 22 21.17 -5.41 -20.11
C GLY A 22 21.61 -5.13 -18.66
N LYS A 23 20.93 -4.25 -17.92
CA LYS A 23 21.18 -3.99 -16.49
C LYS A 23 20.47 -4.95 -15.55
N ILE A 24 19.53 -5.75 -16.06
CA ILE A 24 18.88 -6.81 -15.29
C ILE A 24 19.87 -7.97 -15.18
N SER A 25 20.58 -8.06 -14.05
CA SER A 25 21.68 -9.01 -13.82
C SER A 25 21.29 -10.48 -14.08
N GLN A 26 22.23 -11.25 -14.65
CA GLN A 26 22.19 -12.71 -14.67
C GLN A 26 23.49 -13.30 -14.09
N PRO A 27 23.41 -14.41 -13.32
CA PRO A 27 22.21 -15.15 -12.90
C PRO A 27 21.45 -14.49 -11.72
N VAL A 28 20.18 -14.85 -11.52
CA VAL A 28 19.41 -14.40 -10.34
C VAL A 28 19.76 -15.28 -9.15
N GLU A 29 20.41 -14.68 -8.16
CA GLU A 29 20.85 -15.38 -6.95
C GLU A 29 19.70 -15.61 -5.95
N HIS A 30 18.66 -14.76 -5.99
CA HIS A 30 17.57 -14.74 -5.03
C HIS A 30 16.20 -14.96 -5.68
N ARG A 31 15.46 -15.98 -5.21
CA ARG A 31 14.12 -16.31 -5.72
C ARG A 31 13.11 -15.17 -5.55
N GLU A 32 13.32 -14.34 -4.52
CA GLU A 32 12.52 -13.18 -4.17
C GLU A 32 12.52 -12.11 -5.28
N LEU A 33 13.50 -12.13 -6.19
CA LEU A 33 13.64 -11.19 -7.30
C LEU A 33 13.05 -11.67 -8.64
N ILE A 34 12.72 -12.97 -8.76
CA ILE A 34 12.36 -13.59 -10.04
C ILE A 34 11.13 -12.91 -10.66
N ALA A 35 10.10 -12.66 -9.88
CA ALA A 35 8.84 -12.08 -10.38
C ALA A 35 9.03 -10.62 -10.83
N LEU A 36 9.75 -9.81 -10.06
CA LEU A 36 10.05 -8.42 -10.43
C LEU A 36 10.89 -8.37 -11.70
N ARG A 37 11.92 -9.22 -11.79
CA ARG A 37 12.77 -9.35 -12.97
C ARG A 37 11.94 -9.68 -14.22
N GLN A 38 11.15 -10.74 -14.18
CA GLN A 38 10.34 -11.16 -15.33
C GLN A 38 9.40 -10.02 -15.76
N THR A 39 8.75 -9.37 -14.79
CA THR A 39 7.89 -8.21 -15.03
C THR A 39 8.65 -7.07 -15.74
N CYS A 40 9.88 -6.79 -15.34
CA CYS A 40 10.71 -5.78 -15.99
C CYS A 40 11.09 -6.17 -17.42
N GLU A 41 11.55 -7.41 -17.62
CA GLU A 41 11.91 -7.92 -18.95
C GLU A 41 10.72 -7.86 -19.91
N ASP A 42 9.54 -8.32 -19.48
CA ASP A 42 8.32 -8.31 -20.29
C ASP A 42 7.86 -6.89 -20.64
N ARG A 43 7.92 -5.95 -19.68
CA ARG A 43 7.52 -4.55 -19.91
C ARG A 43 8.52 -3.80 -20.79
N ILE A 44 9.82 -4.05 -20.64
CA ILE A 44 10.83 -3.49 -21.54
C ILE A 44 10.62 -4.02 -22.96
N ASP A 45 10.38 -5.32 -23.13
CA ASP A 45 10.11 -5.90 -24.44
C ASP A 45 8.82 -5.36 -25.06
N GLN A 46 7.77 -5.15 -24.25
CA GLN A 46 6.56 -4.48 -24.72
C GLN A 46 6.83 -3.05 -25.15
N ALA A 47 7.58 -2.27 -24.37
CA ALA A 47 7.94 -0.90 -24.73
C ALA A 47 8.75 -0.84 -26.03
N ILE A 48 9.68 -1.77 -26.26
CA ILE A 48 10.44 -1.87 -27.52
C ILE A 48 9.51 -2.15 -28.70
N ARG A 49 8.57 -3.10 -28.56
CA ARG A 49 7.56 -3.40 -29.59
C ARG A 49 6.67 -2.20 -29.88
N ASP A 50 6.15 -1.54 -28.84
CA ASP A 50 5.31 -0.36 -28.99
C ASP A 50 6.06 0.76 -29.73
N LEU A 51 7.31 1.03 -29.35
CA LEU A 51 8.16 2.01 -30.01
C LEU A 51 8.45 1.64 -31.48
N GLU A 52 8.63 0.35 -31.78
CA GLU A 52 8.81 -0.11 -33.17
C GLU A 52 7.55 0.13 -34.01
N LEU A 53 6.37 -0.16 -33.47
CA LEU A 53 5.09 0.13 -34.14
C LEU A 53 4.95 1.62 -34.48
N LEU A 54 5.42 2.53 -33.61
CA LEU A 54 5.40 3.98 -33.90
C LEU A 54 6.30 4.40 -35.08
N LEU A 55 7.21 3.54 -35.52
CA LEU A 55 8.09 3.75 -36.67
C LEU A 55 7.63 3.00 -37.93
N THR A 56 6.99 1.85 -37.79
CA THR A 56 6.76 0.91 -38.91
C THR A 56 5.29 0.70 -39.25
N ASP A 57 4.35 0.95 -38.34
CA ASP A 57 2.94 0.72 -38.60
C ASP A 57 2.39 1.78 -39.59
N PRO A 58 1.91 1.37 -40.78
CA PRO A 58 1.50 2.31 -41.82
C PRO A 58 0.27 3.13 -41.44
N VAL A 59 -0.57 2.66 -40.52
CA VAL A 59 -1.71 3.43 -40.00
C VAL A 59 -1.19 4.50 -39.06
N ILE A 60 -0.34 4.13 -38.11
CA ILE A 60 0.15 5.05 -37.08
C ILE A 60 1.06 6.13 -37.67
N VAL A 61 1.92 5.78 -38.63
CA VAL A 61 2.92 6.69 -39.22
C VAL A 61 2.29 7.82 -40.04
N ARG A 62 1.00 7.76 -40.38
CA ARG A 62 0.31 8.82 -41.12
C ARG A 62 0.50 10.20 -40.46
N ALA A 63 0.76 11.21 -41.28
CA ALA A 63 1.08 12.56 -40.82
C ALA A 63 -0.05 13.22 -40.00
N ASP A 64 -1.31 12.88 -40.29
CA ASP A 64 -2.47 13.38 -39.56
C ASP A 64 -2.61 12.80 -38.14
N LEU A 65 -1.90 11.71 -37.82
CA LEU A 65 -1.90 11.07 -36.50
C LEU A 65 -0.66 11.42 -35.65
N ILE A 66 0.08 12.46 -36.01
CA ILE A 66 1.31 12.86 -35.30
C ILE A 66 1.07 13.11 -33.79
N HIS A 67 -0.08 13.68 -33.41
CA HIS A 67 -0.42 13.92 -32.01
C HIS A 67 -0.61 12.62 -31.23
N GLU A 68 -1.27 11.63 -31.83
CA GLU A 68 -1.45 10.30 -31.23
C GLU A 68 -0.12 9.57 -31.12
N ARG A 69 0.73 9.63 -32.16
CA ARG A 69 2.11 9.10 -32.11
C ARG A 69 2.90 9.69 -30.94
N ILE A 70 2.86 11.01 -30.74
CA ILE A 70 3.55 11.68 -29.63
C ILE A 70 2.98 11.21 -28.28
N ARG A 71 1.66 11.08 -28.16
CA ARG A 71 1.01 10.61 -26.93
C ARG A 71 1.43 9.18 -26.58
N LEU A 72 1.45 8.27 -27.54
CA LEU A 72 1.89 6.88 -27.35
C LEU A 72 3.38 6.83 -27.01
N PHE A 73 4.23 7.59 -27.71
CA PHE A 73 5.65 7.70 -27.41
C PHE A 73 5.91 8.16 -25.97
N ARG A 74 5.22 9.21 -25.50
CA ARG A 74 5.33 9.71 -24.13
C ARG A 74 4.90 8.66 -23.10
N ARG A 75 3.88 7.86 -23.41
CA ARG A 75 3.44 6.75 -22.55
C ARG A 75 4.54 5.68 -22.41
N SER A 76 5.14 5.25 -23.52
CA SER A 76 6.26 4.30 -23.49
C SER A 76 7.48 4.86 -22.73
N LEU A 77 7.78 6.15 -22.90
CA LEU A 77 8.84 6.81 -22.13
C LEU A 77 8.55 6.85 -20.63
N ALA A 78 7.31 7.17 -20.24
CA ALA A 78 6.92 7.17 -18.84
C ALA A 78 7.04 5.76 -18.22
N ASP A 79 6.69 4.72 -18.97
CA ASP A 79 6.86 3.33 -18.56
C ASP A 79 8.33 2.96 -18.34
N LEU A 80 9.19 3.25 -19.33
CA LEU A 80 10.63 3.02 -19.22
C LEU A 80 11.26 3.79 -18.06
N SER A 81 10.85 5.05 -17.85
CA SER A 81 11.32 5.85 -16.74
C SER A 81 10.95 5.22 -15.41
N LEU A 82 9.72 4.73 -15.25
CA LEU A 82 9.28 4.05 -14.03
C LEU A 82 10.10 2.77 -13.77
N LEU A 83 10.32 1.95 -14.80
CA LEU A 83 11.14 0.75 -14.68
C LEU A 83 12.56 1.07 -14.26
N GLU A 84 13.18 2.08 -14.86
CA GLU A 84 14.55 2.49 -14.57
C GLU A 84 14.72 3.04 -13.15
N THR A 85 13.85 3.97 -12.73
CA THR A 85 14.03 4.69 -11.46
C THR A 85 13.57 3.90 -10.25
N THR A 86 12.77 2.85 -10.45
CA THR A 86 12.18 2.06 -9.37
C THR A 86 12.64 0.61 -9.44
N ALA A 87 12.14 -0.18 -10.40
CA ALA A 87 12.37 -1.63 -10.41
C ALA A 87 13.83 -2.03 -10.71
N ILE A 88 14.44 -1.44 -11.74
CA ILE A 88 15.82 -1.74 -12.12
C ILE A 88 16.79 -1.19 -11.07
N ALA A 89 16.50 -0.02 -10.49
CA ALA A 89 17.24 0.49 -9.33
C ALA A 89 17.21 -0.50 -8.16
N ALA A 90 16.04 -1.06 -7.82
CA ALA A 90 15.90 -2.08 -6.79
C ALA A 90 16.68 -3.36 -7.13
N LEU A 91 16.56 -3.88 -8.36
CA LEU A 91 17.27 -5.08 -8.80
C LEU A 91 18.79 -4.92 -8.80
N THR A 92 19.31 -3.74 -9.15
CA THR A 92 20.76 -3.49 -9.26
C THR A 92 21.44 -3.17 -7.94
N ARG A 93 20.69 -2.69 -6.93
CA ARG A 93 21.21 -2.35 -5.60
C ARG A 93 20.79 -3.32 -4.51
N PHE A 94 20.14 -4.42 -4.87
CA PHE A 94 19.64 -5.41 -3.93
C PHE A 94 20.73 -5.89 -2.96
N GLN A 95 20.43 -5.82 -1.67
CA GLN A 95 21.31 -6.08 -0.54
C GLN A 95 20.60 -6.95 0.51
N GLU A 96 21.30 -7.31 1.58
CA GLU A 96 20.82 -8.26 2.58
C GLU A 96 19.54 -7.82 3.30
N ASP A 97 19.38 -6.51 3.54
CA ASP A 97 18.18 -5.97 4.17
C ASP A 97 16.93 -6.07 3.27
N ASP A 98 17.08 -5.88 1.95
CA ASP A 98 15.98 -6.11 0.98
C ASP A 98 15.55 -7.58 1.02
N LEU A 99 16.53 -8.50 1.11
CA LEU A 99 16.28 -9.93 1.21
C LEU A 99 15.59 -10.30 2.53
N ALA A 100 16.05 -9.75 3.65
CA ALA A 100 15.47 -9.98 4.96
C ALA A 100 14.00 -9.54 5.00
N LEU A 101 13.69 -8.33 4.53
CA LEU A 101 12.32 -7.83 4.47
C LEU A 101 11.46 -8.58 3.45
N SER A 102 12.01 -8.97 2.29
CA SER A 102 11.27 -9.78 1.30
C SER A 102 10.83 -11.13 1.90
N LYS A 103 11.69 -11.76 2.70
CA LYS A 103 11.35 -13.00 3.39
C LYS A 103 10.38 -12.77 4.55
N LEU A 104 10.49 -11.65 5.27
CA LEU A 104 9.51 -11.25 6.30
C LEU A 104 8.12 -11.08 5.68
N VAL A 105 8.00 -10.35 4.58
CA VAL A 105 6.72 -10.18 3.88
C VAL A 105 6.17 -11.52 3.38
N PHE A 106 7.03 -12.41 2.90
CA PHE A 106 6.61 -13.78 2.57
C PHE A 106 6.04 -14.53 3.80
N GLN A 107 6.67 -14.42 4.97
CA GLN A 107 6.15 -15.02 6.20
C GLN A 107 4.81 -14.39 6.62
N ILE A 108 4.67 -13.07 6.50
CA ILE A 108 3.40 -12.35 6.72
C ILE A 108 2.31 -12.93 5.81
N HIS A 109 2.59 -13.10 4.51
CA HIS A 109 1.65 -13.70 3.57
C HIS A 109 1.21 -15.10 4.01
N GLN A 110 2.13 -15.92 4.50
CA GLN A 110 1.81 -17.26 5.02
C GLN A 110 0.97 -17.21 6.30
N GLU A 111 1.32 -16.33 7.25
CA GLU A 111 0.60 -16.16 8.51
C GLU A 111 -0.84 -15.71 8.30
N VAL A 112 -1.06 -14.76 7.39
CA VAL A 112 -2.39 -14.20 7.13
C VAL A 112 -3.15 -14.97 6.06
N ASN A 113 -2.58 -16.01 5.46
CA ASN A 113 -3.14 -16.72 4.31
C ASN A 113 -3.50 -15.77 3.15
N TYR A 114 -2.56 -14.90 2.79
CA TYR A 114 -2.77 -13.86 1.79
C TYR A 114 -2.93 -14.46 0.37
N PRO A 115 -3.94 -14.06 -0.42
CA PRO A 115 -4.31 -14.76 -1.66
C PRO A 115 -3.43 -14.42 -2.87
N LEU A 116 -2.60 -13.38 -2.81
CA LEU A 116 -1.72 -13.00 -3.92
C LEU A 116 -0.25 -13.35 -3.65
N PRO A 117 0.58 -13.47 -4.69
CA PRO A 117 2.01 -13.65 -4.52
C PRO A 117 2.64 -12.49 -3.72
N PRO A 118 3.64 -12.77 -2.86
CA PRO A 118 4.37 -11.74 -2.14
C PRO A 118 5.04 -10.75 -3.10
N PRO A 119 5.03 -9.43 -2.80
CA PRO A 119 5.85 -8.49 -3.53
C PRO A 119 7.34 -8.71 -3.22
N THR A 120 8.20 -8.26 -4.13
CA THR A 120 9.61 -8.03 -3.81
C THR A 120 9.68 -6.79 -2.92
N VAL A 121 10.53 -6.79 -1.89
CA VAL A 121 10.74 -5.63 -1.03
C VAL A 121 12.07 -4.96 -1.37
N THR A 122 12.11 -3.64 -1.33
CA THR A 122 13.34 -2.87 -1.41
C THR A 122 13.44 -1.77 -0.37
N CYS A 123 14.62 -1.57 0.22
CA CYS A 123 14.95 -0.53 1.19
C CYS A 123 15.37 0.80 0.50
N LEU A 124 14.69 1.16 -0.60
CA LEU A 124 15.03 2.32 -1.43
C LEU A 124 13.97 3.42 -1.42
N SER A 125 12.96 3.33 -0.54
CA SER A 125 11.93 4.36 -0.48
C SER A 125 12.55 5.72 -0.21
N ARG A 126 12.11 6.72 -0.98
CA ARG A 126 12.45 8.14 -0.77
C ARG A 126 11.49 8.83 0.18
N GLU A 127 10.38 8.17 0.49
CA GLU A 127 9.32 8.64 1.35
C GLU A 127 9.14 7.62 2.48
N TYR A 128 7.90 7.46 2.96
CA TYR A 128 7.54 6.40 3.88
C TYR A 128 7.38 5.05 3.16
N PHE A 129 6.72 4.07 3.77
CA PHE A 129 6.33 2.83 3.11
C PHE A 129 5.44 3.13 1.89
N SER A 130 5.64 2.40 0.80
CA SER A 130 4.76 2.45 -0.37
C SER A 130 4.84 1.16 -1.18
N ILE A 131 3.84 0.88 -2.01
CA ILE A 131 3.87 -0.23 -2.95
C ILE A 131 3.53 0.19 -4.37
N ASN A 132 4.43 -0.13 -5.30
CA ASN A 132 4.11 -0.09 -6.71
C ASN A 132 3.36 -1.38 -7.11
N THR A 133 2.04 -1.34 -7.07
CA THR A 133 1.20 -2.51 -7.34
C THR A 133 1.36 -3.06 -8.77
N SER A 134 1.74 -2.22 -9.73
CA SER A 134 2.01 -2.64 -11.12
C SER A 134 3.31 -3.45 -11.27
N LEU A 135 4.25 -3.25 -10.34
CA LEU A 135 5.53 -3.96 -10.30
C LEU A 135 5.58 -5.02 -9.20
N ARG A 136 4.59 -5.02 -8.29
CA ARG A 136 4.62 -5.78 -7.03
C ARG A 136 5.94 -5.56 -6.28
N LEU A 137 6.31 -4.29 -6.17
CA LEU A 137 7.51 -3.84 -5.49
C LEU A 137 7.09 -2.97 -4.31
N LEU A 138 7.39 -3.44 -3.11
CA LEU A 138 7.15 -2.71 -1.86
C LEU A 138 8.44 -1.97 -1.51
N GLU A 139 8.35 -0.65 -1.40
CA GLU A 139 9.45 0.25 -1.09
C GLU A 139 9.37 0.65 0.38
N VAL A 140 10.46 0.40 1.11
CA VAL A 140 10.61 0.64 2.54
C VAL A 140 11.75 1.65 2.75
N PRO A 141 11.67 2.56 3.75
CA PRO A 141 12.79 3.41 4.09
C PRO A 141 14.03 2.61 4.49
N LEU A 142 15.21 3.17 4.20
CA LEU A 142 16.50 2.45 4.22
C LEU A 142 16.79 1.69 5.53
N ALA A 143 16.44 2.27 6.68
CA ALA A 143 16.82 1.74 7.99
C ALA A 143 15.75 0.86 8.64
N GLU A 144 14.55 0.74 8.07
CA GLU A 144 13.42 0.08 8.76
C GLU A 144 13.63 -1.42 8.97
N SER A 145 14.56 -2.05 8.24
CA SER A 145 14.90 -3.45 8.48
C SER A 145 15.52 -3.71 9.87
N ASP A 146 15.93 -2.66 10.57
CA ASP A 146 16.58 -2.71 11.88
C ASP A 146 15.65 -2.29 13.04
N PHE A 147 14.39 -1.95 12.76
CA PHE A 147 13.42 -1.47 13.75
C PHE A 147 12.09 -2.21 13.62
N LEU A 148 11.34 -2.34 14.71
CA LEU A 148 10.07 -3.08 14.74
C LEU A 148 8.83 -2.18 14.68
N LEU A 149 8.92 -0.93 15.14
CA LEU A 149 7.73 -0.10 15.38
C LEU A 149 6.97 0.29 14.10
N HIS A 150 7.65 0.44 12.96
CA HIS A 150 7.00 0.79 11.68
C HIS A 150 6.71 -0.42 10.78
N LEU A 151 7.26 -1.61 11.08
CA LEU A 151 6.97 -2.82 10.30
C LEU A 151 5.48 -3.22 10.23
N PRO A 152 4.58 -2.81 11.16
CA PRO A 152 3.14 -2.94 10.94
C PRO A 152 2.64 -2.34 9.62
N ASP A 153 3.28 -1.30 9.08
CA ASP A 153 2.89 -0.69 7.80
C ASP A 153 3.10 -1.63 6.60
N LEU A 154 3.92 -2.69 6.74
CA LEU A 154 3.98 -3.75 5.72
C LEU A 154 2.61 -4.37 5.46
N TYR A 155 1.78 -4.53 6.50
CA TYR A 155 0.43 -5.08 6.36
C TYR A 155 -0.50 -4.11 5.62
N HIS A 156 -0.33 -2.80 5.80
CA HIS A 156 -1.05 -1.78 5.05
C HIS A 156 -0.69 -1.84 3.56
N GLU A 157 0.61 -1.82 3.25
CA GLU A 157 1.06 -1.80 1.86
C GLU A 157 0.64 -3.05 1.08
N ILE A 158 0.73 -4.24 1.68
CA ILE A 158 0.26 -5.45 1.00
C ILE A 158 -1.27 -5.47 0.82
N ALA A 159 -2.05 -4.60 1.45
CA ALA A 159 -3.49 -4.53 1.21
C ALA A 159 -3.84 -3.82 -0.11
N HIS A 160 -3.05 -2.85 -0.56
CA HIS A 160 -3.32 -2.09 -1.79
C HIS A 160 -3.50 -2.97 -3.05
N PRO A 161 -2.71 -4.06 -3.27
CA PRO A 161 -2.96 -5.01 -4.34
C PRO A 161 -4.35 -5.66 -4.34
N LEU A 162 -5.02 -5.80 -3.18
CA LEU A 162 -6.37 -6.40 -3.10
C LEU A 162 -7.42 -5.55 -3.82
N VAL A 163 -7.23 -4.22 -3.84
CA VAL A 163 -8.12 -3.28 -4.52
C VAL A 163 -7.69 -3.07 -5.98
N THR A 164 -6.38 -3.02 -6.25
CA THR A 164 -5.86 -2.56 -7.55
C THR A 164 -5.64 -3.67 -8.57
N THR A 165 -5.47 -4.93 -8.13
CA THR A 165 -5.27 -6.08 -9.03
C THR A 165 -6.56 -6.40 -9.77
N ARG A 166 -6.53 -6.41 -11.10
CA ARG A 166 -7.73 -6.65 -11.93
C ARG A 166 -7.90 -8.12 -12.29
N ASN A 167 -9.15 -8.56 -12.45
CA ASN A 167 -9.52 -9.86 -13.01
C ASN A 167 -8.91 -11.06 -12.27
N ASN A 168 -8.70 -10.95 -10.96
CA ASN A 168 -8.22 -12.06 -10.15
C ASN A 168 -9.34 -12.62 -9.28
N PRO A 169 -9.85 -13.84 -9.56
CA PRO A 169 -10.99 -14.40 -8.84
C PRO A 169 -10.71 -14.66 -7.36
N SER A 170 -9.44 -14.81 -6.95
CA SER A 170 -9.08 -15.04 -5.54
C SER A 170 -9.36 -13.83 -4.63
N ILE A 171 -9.46 -12.63 -5.21
CA ILE A 171 -9.70 -11.37 -4.48
C ILE A 171 -11.02 -10.69 -4.87
N GLU A 172 -11.75 -11.24 -5.83
CA GLU A 172 -13.05 -10.72 -6.26
C GLU A 172 -14.05 -10.54 -5.10
N PRO A 173 -14.12 -11.45 -4.09
CA PRO A 173 -14.99 -11.21 -2.94
C PRO A 173 -14.63 -9.96 -2.14
N TYR A 174 -13.34 -9.65 -1.95
CA TYR A 174 -12.89 -8.43 -1.29
C TYR A 174 -13.26 -7.19 -2.12
N GLN A 175 -13.02 -7.24 -3.42
CA GLN A 175 -13.36 -6.15 -4.36
C GLN A 175 -14.86 -5.91 -4.45
N THR A 176 -15.67 -6.96 -4.28
CA THR A 176 -17.12 -6.86 -4.22
C THR A 176 -17.57 -6.06 -3.00
N GLU A 177 -17.01 -6.34 -1.80
CA GLU A 177 -17.33 -5.56 -0.60
C GLU A 177 -16.80 -4.12 -0.68
N TYR A 178 -15.62 -3.92 -1.27
CA TYR A 178 -15.10 -2.58 -1.58
C TYR A 178 -16.04 -1.80 -2.52
N GLY A 179 -16.51 -2.44 -3.60
CA GLY A 179 -17.45 -1.82 -4.53
C GLY A 179 -18.80 -1.48 -3.89
N LYS A 180 -19.34 -2.36 -3.02
CA LYS A 180 -20.53 -2.06 -2.22
C LYS A 180 -20.33 -0.85 -1.34
N PHE A 181 -19.17 -0.73 -0.70
CA PHE A 181 -18.84 0.45 0.10
C PHE A 181 -18.78 1.72 -0.74
N LEU A 182 -18.17 1.70 -1.92
CA LEU A 182 -18.16 2.87 -2.82
C LEU A 182 -19.57 3.32 -3.23
N VAL A 183 -20.51 2.39 -3.43
CA VAL A 183 -21.92 2.76 -3.66
C VAL A 183 -22.54 3.47 -2.45
N LEU A 184 -22.14 3.12 -1.22
CA LEU A 184 -22.60 3.82 -0.01
C LEU A 184 -22.02 5.23 0.08
N VAL A 185 -20.75 5.42 -0.31
CA VAL A 185 -20.13 6.75 -0.41
C VAL A 185 -20.92 7.64 -1.36
N THR A 186 -21.19 7.19 -2.59
CA THR A 186 -21.96 7.99 -3.57
C THR A 186 -23.33 8.35 -3.03
N ARG A 187 -24.05 7.40 -2.42
CA ARG A 187 -25.36 7.66 -1.81
C ARG A 187 -25.30 8.70 -0.68
N GLN A 188 -24.25 8.68 0.14
CA GLN A 188 -24.05 9.68 1.19
C GLN A 188 -23.88 11.08 0.59
N TYR A 189 -23.05 11.23 -0.43
CA TYR A 189 -22.80 12.53 -1.04
C TYR A 189 -23.98 13.04 -1.89
N ASP A 190 -24.75 12.16 -2.52
CA ASP A 190 -26.02 12.53 -3.15
C ASP A 190 -27.02 13.09 -2.13
N ALA A 191 -27.11 12.47 -0.95
CA ALA A 191 -27.95 12.97 0.13
C ALA A 191 -27.47 14.34 0.66
N GLU A 192 -26.16 14.53 0.83
CA GLU A 192 -25.57 15.82 1.21
C GLU A 192 -25.82 16.91 0.15
N ARG A 193 -25.70 16.59 -1.15
CA ARG A 193 -26.03 17.52 -2.24
C ARG A 193 -27.50 17.92 -2.19
N ALA A 194 -28.40 16.96 -2.03
CA ALA A 194 -29.83 17.23 -1.92
C ALA A 194 -30.15 18.12 -0.69
N ALA A 195 -29.48 17.89 0.43
CA ALA A 195 -29.59 18.74 1.62
C ALA A 195 -29.02 20.14 1.39
N ASN A 196 -27.88 20.26 0.70
CA ASN A 196 -27.25 21.53 0.36
C ASN A 196 -28.15 22.41 -0.52
N LEU A 197 -28.87 21.83 -1.49
CA LEU A 197 -29.84 22.55 -2.33
C LEU A 197 -30.98 23.17 -1.53
N ARG A 198 -31.38 22.56 -0.41
CA ARG A 198 -32.41 23.08 0.50
C ARG A 198 -31.85 24.09 1.52
N SER A 199 -30.53 24.23 1.61
CA SER A 199 -29.90 25.12 2.58
C SER A 199 -29.98 26.59 2.14
N THR A 200 -29.84 27.50 3.11
CA THR A 200 -29.74 28.95 2.91
C THR A 200 -28.29 29.44 2.74
N GLY A 201 -27.31 28.53 2.85
CA GLY A 201 -25.88 28.85 2.72
C GLY A 201 -25.40 28.98 1.26
N PRO A 202 -24.09 29.22 1.05
CA PRO A 202 -23.49 29.33 -0.28
C PRO A 202 -23.51 27.98 -1.02
N ARG A 203 -24.60 27.72 -1.75
CA ARG A 203 -24.89 26.43 -2.39
C ARG A 203 -23.83 25.97 -3.37
N GLU A 204 -23.32 26.88 -4.23
CA GLU A 204 -22.33 26.56 -5.26
C GLU A 204 -20.99 26.12 -4.65
N TYR A 205 -20.52 26.87 -3.64
CA TYR A 205 -19.28 26.55 -2.92
C TYR A 205 -19.35 25.15 -2.30
N PHE A 206 -20.42 24.85 -1.56
CA PHE A 206 -20.59 23.53 -0.96
C PHE A 206 -20.85 22.43 -1.98
N GLY A 207 -21.48 22.73 -3.13
CA GLY A 207 -21.62 21.78 -4.22
C GLY A 207 -20.26 21.29 -4.72
N GLN A 208 -19.35 22.22 -5.04
CA GLN A 208 -17.99 21.90 -5.48
C GLN A 208 -17.19 21.16 -4.40
N ALA A 209 -17.33 21.55 -3.13
CA ALA A 209 -16.69 20.85 -2.03
C ALA A 209 -17.18 19.40 -1.91
N LEU A 210 -18.48 19.15 -2.02
CA LEU A 210 -19.04 17.79 -1.95
C LEU A 210 -18.57 16.93 -3.13
N ASP A 211 -18.48 17.50 -4.33
CA ASP A 211 -17.96 16.79 -5.50
C ASP A 211 -16.48 16.40 -5.33
N LEU A 212 -15.66 17.31 -4.78
CA LEU A 212 -14.26 17.03 -4.48
C LEU A 212 -14.09 15.98 -3.38
N LEU A 213 -14.94 16.03 -2.34
CA LEU A 213 -14.92 15.05 -1.25
C LEU A 213 -15.33 13.66 -1.75
N GLU A 214 -16.42 13.54 -2.51
CA GLU A 214 -16.79 12.26 -3.13
C GLU A 214 -15.67 11.74 -4.03
N TYR A 215 -15.08 12.61 -4.86
CA TYR A 215 -13.96 12.23 -5.71
C TYR A 215 -12.77 11.71 -4.88
N SER A 216 -12.43 12.36 -3.77
CA SER A 216 -11.33 11.95 -2.89
C SER A 216 -11.59 10.56 -2.27
N TRP A 217 -12.84 10.30 -1.85
CA TRP A 217 -13.26 8.98 -1.39
C TRP A 217 -13.11 7.89 -2.46
N ILE A 218 -13.67 8.12 -3.64
CA ILE A 218 -13.67 7.15 -4.75
C ILE A 218 -12.23 6.92 -5.25
N ARG A 219 -11.41 7.97 -5.29
CA ARG A 219 -10.09 7.90 -5.91
C ARG A 219 -9.02 7.31 -4.99
N GLY A 220 -9.06 7.64 -3.70
CA GLY A 220 -7.97 7.32 -2.77
C GLY A 220 -8.45 6.88 -1.39
N TRP A 221 -9.30 7.64 -0.72
CA TRP A 221 -9.50 7.44 0.72
C TRP A 221 -10.12 6.10 1.08
N ALA A 222 -11.04 5.58 0.25
CA ALA A 222 -11.59 4.25 0.48
C ALA A 222 -10.49 3.17 0.44
N ASN A 223 -9.54 3.26 -0.50
CA ASN A 223 -8.43 2.32 -0.62
C ASN A 223 -7.50 2.39 0.60
N GLU A 224 -7.17 3.60 1.05
CA GLU A 224 -6.37 3.82 2.26
C GLU A 224 -7.04 3.23 3.52
N LEU A 225 -8.32 3.52 3.74
CA LEU A 225 -9.05 2.99 4.90
C LEU A 225 -9.21 1.47 4.83
N PHE A 226 -9.47 0.90 3.66
CA PHE A 226 -9.53 -0.56 3.51
C PHE A 226 -8.17 -1.21 3.77
N SER A 227 -7.08 -0.52 3.47
CA SER A 227 -5.71 -0.98 3.73
C SER A 227 -5.37 -0.89 5.22
N ASP A 228 -5.75 0.22 5.87
CA ASP A 228 -5.68 0.37 7.34
C ASP A 228 -6.44 -0.76 8.06
N LEU A 229 -7.67 -1.00 7.62
CA LEU A 229 -8.56 -1.99 8.20
C LEU A 229 -8.06 -3.41 7.95
N PHE A 230 -7.53 -3.71 6.76
CA PHE A 230 -6.89 -5.00 6.49
C PHE A 230 -5.73 -5.24 7.47
N ALA A 231 -4.88 -4.24 7.68
CA ALA A 231 -3.79 -4.33 8.65
C ALA A 231 -4.32 -4.55 10.07
N VAL A 232 -5.32 -3.79 10.54
CA VAL A 232 -5.98 -4.02 11.84
C VAL A 232 -6.53 -5.45 11.94
N TYR A 233 -7.21 -5.95 10.90
CA TYR A 233 -7.85 -7.26 10.93
C TYR A 233 -6.89 -8.43 10.89
N THR A 234 -5.70 -8.27 10.35
CA THR A 234 -4.73 -9.37 10.20
C THR A 234 -3.58 -9.29 11.19
N LEU A 235 -3.23 -8.08 11.65
CA LEU A 235 -2.16 -7.82 12.62
C LEU A 235 -2.68 -7.51 14.03
N GLY A 236 -3.78 -6.77 14.15
CA GLY A 236 -4.31 -6.30 15.44
C GLY A 236 -3.80 -4.90 15.84
N PRO A 237 -3.70 -4.60 17.15
CA PRO A 237 -3.48 -3.23 17.65
C PRO A 237 -2.11 -2.63 17.31
N ALA A 238 -1.09 -3.45 16.98
CA ALA A 238 0.22 -2.94 16.54
C ALA A 238 0.13 -1.95 15.38
N TYR A 239 -0.80 -2.15 14.43
CA TYR A 239 -0.96 -1.23 13.32
C TYR A 239 -1.51 0.14 13.75
N ALA A 240 -2.51 0.14 14.63
CA ALA A 240 -3.06 1.40 15.16
C ALA A 240 -2.02 2.19 15.98
N TRP A 241 -1.12 1.50 16.69
CA TRP A 241 0.01 2.14 17.36
C TRP A 241 1.05 2.70 16.39
N ALA A 242 1.36 1.98 15.30
CA ALA A 242 2.25 2.49 14.25
C ALA A 242 1.68 3.77 13.63
N HIS A 243 0.38 3.79 13.31
CA HIS A 243 -0.29 4.99 12.83
C HIS A 243 -0.24 6.14 13.87
N PHE A 244 -0.50 5.85 15.16
CA PHE A 244 -0.35 6.84 16.23
C PHE A 244 1.05 7.47 16.23
N HIS A 245 2.10 6.64 16.14
CA HIS A 245 3.48 7.10 16.17
C HIS A 245 3.84 7.92 14.93
N LEU A 246 3.39 7.47 13.76
CA LEU A 246 3.55 8.19 12.51
C LEU A 246 2.95 9.60 12.60
N THR A 247 1.70 9.72 13.06
CA THR A 247 1.04 11.02 13.22
C THR A 247 1.74 11.87 14.29
N ALA A 248 2.17 11.28 15.41
CA ALA A 248 2.89 12.01 16.45
C ALA A 248 4.25 12.57 15.96
N SER A 249 4.87 11.93 14.97
CA SER A 249 6.13 12.37 14.36
C SER A 249 5.97 13.45 13.29
N ARG A 250 4.73 13.68 12.81
CA ARG A 250 4.41 14.60 11.71
C ARG A 250 3.78 15.89 12.26
N ASN A 251 4.13 17.02 11.65
CA ASN A 251 3.52 18.32 11.95
C ASN A 251 2.34 18.59 11.01
N VAL A 252 1.30 17.74 11.07
CA VAL A 252 0.11 17.81 10.21
C VAL A 252 -1.14 17.88 11.09
N ASP A 253 -2.16 18.64 10.67
CA ASP A 253 -3.45 18.69 11.37
C ASP A 253 -4.21 17.36 11.13
N PRO A 254 -4.52 16.56 12.16
CA PRO A 254 -5.22 15.29 12.00
C PRO A 254 -6.65 15.42 11.46
N TYR A 255 -7.22 16.63 11.47
CA TYR A 255 -8.53 16.95 10.91
C TYR A 255 -8.45 17.64 9.54
N GLU A 256 -7.26 17.74 8.95
CA GLU A 256 -7.01 18.54 7.76
C GLU A 256 -7.88 18.09 6.58
N ILE A 257 -8.58 19.06 5.98
CA ILE A 257 -9.29 18.91 4.71
C ILE A 257 -8.82 20.04 3.81
N HIS A 258 -8.06 19.71 2.77
CA HIS A 258 -7.64 20.71 1.78
C HIS A 258 -8.77 20.99 0.80
N PHE A 259 -9.11 22.26 0.64
CA PHE A 259 -9.99 22.73 -0.42
C PHE A 259 -9.34 23.95 -1.07
N PRO A 260 -9.25 24.03 -2.42
CA PRO A 260 -9.88 23.17 -3.43
C PRO A 260 -9.00 22.01 -3.94
N SER A 261 -8.01 21.54 -3.18
CA SER A 261 -7.06 20.50 -3.63
C SER A 261 -7.52 19.08 -3.32
N ILE A 262 -7.22 18.15 -4.23
CA ILE A 262 -7.45 16.71 -4.01
C ILE A 262 -6.42 16.21 -3.00
N MET A 263 -6.88 15.53 -1.96
CA MET A 263 -6.01 14.86 -1.00
C MET A 263 -5.80 13.40 -1.42
N SER A 264 -4.57 12.91 -1.37
CA SER A 264 -4.25 11.50 -1.65
C SER A 264 -4.72 10.56 -0.53
N HIS A 265 -4.80 11.06 0.71
CA HIS A 265 -5.15 10.27 1.90
C HIS A 265 -6.28 10.94 2.70
N PRO A 266 -7.09 10.16 3.43
CA PRO A 266 -8.06 10.71 4.37
C PRO A 266 -7.35 11.36 5.57
N PRO A 267 -8.02 12.24 6.31
CA PRO A 267 -7.46 12.82 7.54
C PRO A 267 -7.09 11.73 8.55
N ASP A 268 -5.98 11.90 9.27
CA ASP A 268 -5.47 10.90 10.22
C ASP A 268 -6.48 10.61 11.35
N GLN A 269 -7.30 11.59 11.75
CA GLN A 269 -8.40 11.33 12.67
C GLN A 269 -9.38 10.29 12.11
N ALA A 270 -9.75 10.37 10.83
CA ALA A 270 -10.70 9.43 10.23
C ALA A 270 -10.09 8.03 10.11
N ARG A 271 -8.78 7.95 9.83
CA ARG A 271 -8.02 6.69 9.84
C ARG A 271 -8.04 6.07 11.24
N MET A 272 -7.64 6.81 12.27
CA MET A 272 -7.65 6.34 13.66
C MET A 272 -9.05 5.92 14.13
N GLU A 273 -10.08 6.74 13.89
CA GLU A 273 -11.48 6.39 14.23
C GLU A 273 -11.89 5.06 13.57
N THR A 274 -11.53 4.86 12.31
CA THR A 274 -11.85 3.64 11.55
C THR A 274 -11.11 2.42 12.09
N MET A 275 -9.82 2.55 12.42
CA MET A 275 -9.02 1.48 13.02
C MET A 275 -9.58 1.03 14.37
N LEU A 276 -10.01 1.98 15.21
CA LEU A 276 -10.61 1.68 16.51
C LEU A 276 -11.96 0.98 16.39
N ILE A 277 -12.79 1.35 15.40
CA ILE A 277 -13.99 0.58 15.05
C ILE A 277 -13.60 -0.85 14.64
N GLY A 278 -12.53 -1.00 13.85
CA GLY A 278 -11.98 -2.29 13.47
C GLY A 278 -11.59 -3.17 14.66
N LEU A 279 -10.85 -2.62 15.63
CA LEU A 279 -10.46 -3.33 16.85
C LEU A 279 -11.67 -3.73 17.71
N ASP A 280 -12.69 -2.87 17.82
CA ASP A 280 -13.93 -3.22 18.53
C ASP A 280 -14.68 -4.38 17.85
N LEU A 281 -14.71 -4.41 16.51
CA LEU A 281 -15.30 -5.53 15.74
C LEU A 281 -14.54 -6.86 15.95
N LEU A 282 -13.24 -6.80 16.29
CA LEU A 282 -12.45 -7.98 16.67
C LEU A 282 -12.65 -8.39 18.14
N GLY A 283 -13.29 -7.56 18.96
CA GLY A 283 -13.42 -7.77 20.40
C GLY A 283 -12.22 -7.30 21.22
N ILE A 284 -11.22 -6.64 20.60
CA ILE A 284 -9.99 -6.15 21.25
C ILE A 284 -10.27 -4.79 21.90
N LYS A 285 -11.13 -4.79 22.92
CA LYS A 285 -11.70 -3.56 23.50
C LYS A 285 -10.73 -2.82 24.42
N GLU A 286 -9.90 -3.57 25.16
CA GLU A 286 -9.02 -2.96 26.16
C GLU A 286 -7.89 -2.17 25.50
N GLU A 287 -7.15 -2.77 24.56
CA GLU A 287 -6.13 -2.07 23.80
C GLU A 287 -6.72 -0.92 22.96
N ALA A 288 -7.90 -1.11 22.34
CA ALA A 288 -8.57 -0.03 21.60
C ALA A 288 -8.86 1.18 22.52
N ALA A 289 -9.35 0.95 23.73
CA ALA A 289 -9.59 2.03 24.69
C ALA A 289 -8.27 2.70 25.15
N GLN A 290 -7.18 1.95 25.26
CA GLN A 290 -5.85 2.51 25.55
C GLN A 290 -5.37 3.40 24.40
N ILE A 291 -5.46 2.94 23.15
CA ILE A 291 -5.09 3.70 21.95
C ILE A 291 -5.91 4.98 21.87
N GLN A 292 -7.24 4.89 22.02
CA GLN A 292 -8.12 6.07 21.99
C GLN A 292 -7.70 7.13 23.02
N ARG A 293 -7.42 6.73 24.27
CA ARG A 293 -6.97 7.67 25.31
C ARG A 293 -5.64 8.36 24.95
N ARG A 294 -4.69 7.62 24.36
CA ARG A 294 -3.40 8.18 23.93
C ARG A 294 -3.58 9.12 22.75
N TRP A 295 -4.41 8.73 21.79
CA TRP A 295 -4.77 9.56 20.65
C TRP A 295 -5.42 10.88 21.07
N GLU A 296 -6.42 10.84 21.95
CA GLU A 296 -7.05 12.04 22.51
C GLU A 296 -6.04 12.95 23.24
N ALA A 297 -5.08 12.36 23.96
CA ALA A 297 -4.02 13.11 24.61
C ALA A 297 -3.08 13.80 23.58
N LEU A 298 -2.75 13.13 22.48
CA LEU A 298 -1.99 13.71 21.38
C LEU A 298 -2.74 14.87 20.72
N ILE A 299 -4.00 14.69 20.34
CA ILE A 299 -4.84 15.75 19.75
C ILE A 299 -4.96 16.94 20.71
N LYS A 300 -5.13 16.69 22.01
CA LYS A 300 -5.17 17.76 23.00
C LYS A 300 -3.84 18.52 23.08
N ALA A 301 -2.71 17.83 22.95
CA ALA A 301 -1.39 18.44 23.00
C ALA A 301 -1.07 19.31 21.77
N THR A 302 -1.60 18.96 20.59
CA THR A 302 -1.44 19.78 19.37
C THR A 302 -2.36 21.00 19.35
N GLY A 303 -3.45 20.99 20.13
CA GLY A 303 -4.39 22.12 20.23
C GLY A 303 -5.33 22.28 19.03
N VAL A 304 -5.26 21.37 18.06
CA VAL A 304 -6.13 21.32 16.88
C VAL A 304 -7.55 20.90 17.27
N LYS A 305 -8.54 21.29 16.46
CA LYS A 305 -9.95 21.00 16.70
C LYS A 305 -10.63 20.56 15.40
N PRO A 306 -11.61 19.65 15.47
CA PRO A 306 -12.38 19.25 14.30
C PRO A 306 -13.09 20.45 13.68
N THR A 307 -12.99 20.59 12.36
CA THR A 307 -13.76 21.57 11.60
C THR A 307 -15.15 21.04 11.28
N ALA A 308 -16.10 21.92 10.98
CA ALA A 308 -17.41 21.51 10.49
C ALA A 308 -17.30 20.73 9.16
N MET A 309 -16.28 21.05 8.33
CA MET A 309 -16.02 20.36 7.08
C MET A 309 -15.54 18.93 7.31
N TYR A 310 -14.69 18.68 8.32
CA TYR A 310 -14.21 17.34 8.65
C TYR A 310 -15.36 16.35 8.86
N ARG A 311 -16.39 16.70 9.63
CA ARG A 311 -17.53 15.79 9.89
C ARG A 311 -18.42 15.56 8.67
N ARG A 312 -18.43 16.48 7.70
CA ARG A 312 -19.07 16.27 6.39
C ARG A 312 -18.22 15.41 5.46
N ALA A 313 -16.90 15.56 5.52
CA ALA A 313 -15.94 14.79 4.73
C ALA A 313 -15.86 13.32 5.21
N CYS A 314 -15.88 13.11 6.53
CA CYS A 314 -15.69 11.80 7.14
C CYS A 314 -16.83 11.53 8.14
N PRO A 315 -18.07 11.34 7.67
CA PRO A 315 -19.19 11.04 8.54
C PRO A 315 -18.98 9.67 9.19
N TRP A 316 -19.27 9.59 10.49
CA TRP A 316 -19.01 8.39 11.30
C TRP A 316 -19.64 7.12 10.71
N GLU A 317 -20.85 7.23 10.16
CA GLU A 317 -21.54 6.08 9.55
C GLU A 317 -20.76 5.51 8.36
N LEU A 318 -20.12 6.36 7.53
CA LEU A 318 -19.26 5.86 6.45
C LEU A 318 -18.02 5.16 7.01
N LEU A 319 -17.37 5.71 8.04
CA LEU A 319 -16.21 5.06 8.67
C LEU A 319 -16.58 3.67 9.21
N ARG A 320 -17.72 3.56 9.88
CA ARG A 320 -18.24 2.27 10.35
C ARG A 320 -18.57 1.31 9.21
N LYS A 321 -19.18 1.79 8.13
CA LYS A 321 -19.47 0.95 6.96
C LYS A 321 -18.20 0.49 6.27
N ALA A 322 -17.14 1.30 6.23
CA ALA A 322 -15.84 0.88 5.72
C ALA A 322 -15.30 -0.30 6.55
N ALA A 323 -15.28 -0.17 7.89
CA ALA A 323 -14.87 -1.25 8.80
C ALA A 323 -15.63 -2.56 8.54
N ILE A 324 -16.97 -2.51 8.50
CA ILE A 324 -17.79 -3.71 8.29
C ILE A 324 -17.50 -4.38 6.93
N ASN A 325 -17.45 -3.60 5.84
CA ASN A 325 -17.23 -4.15 4.50
C ASN A 325 -15.80 -4.68 4.33
N ALA A 326 -14.80 -4.00 4.89
CA ALA A 326 -13.41 -4.46 4.84
C ALA A 326 -13.22 -5.76 5.64
N LEU A 327 -13.88 -5.91 6.80
CA LEU A 327 -13.83 -7.16 7.57
C LEU A 327 -14.44 -8.33 6.80
N GLU A 328 -15.64 -8.12 6.25
CA GLU A 328 -16.33 -9.13 5.43
C GLU A 328 -15.49 -9.52 4.20
N GLY A 329 -14.94 -8.51 3.50
CA GLY A 329 -14.07 -8.73 2.35
C GLY A 329 -12.83 -9.56 2.71
N THR A 330 -12.16 -9.20 3.81
CA THR A 330 -10.96 -9.90 4.32
C THR A 330 -11.26 -11.35 4.68
N GLN A 331 -12.40 -11.60 5.33
CA GLN A 331 -12.83 -12.97 5.66
C GLN A 331 -13.15 -13.80 4.42
N ARG A 332 -13.82 -13.21 3.42
CA ARG A 332 -14.25 -13.94 2.21
C ARG A 332 -13.12 -14.34 1.28
N ILE A 333 -11.99 -13.64 1.32
CA ILE A 333 -10.77 -14.06 0.60
C ILE A 333 -9.95 -15.09 1.38
N GLY A 334 -10.46 -15.55 2.53
CA GLY A 334 -9.83 -16.59 3.34
C GLY A 334 -8.64 -16.10 4.17
N CYS A 335 -8.43 -14.80 4.29
CA CYS A 335 -7.37 -14.27 5.14
C CYS A 335 -7.65 -14.60 6.62
N ARG A 336 -6.59 -14.93 7.35
CA ARG A 336 -6.66 -15.21 8.77
C ARG A 336 -6.82 -13.90 9.55
N ILE A 337 -7.93 -13.79 10.26
CA ILE A 337 -8.22 -12.66 11.14
C ILE A 337 -7.45 -12.81 12.46
N ALA A 338 -6.86 -11.72 12.94
CA ALA A 338 -6.23 -11.61 14.25
C ALA A 338 -7.25 -11.93 15.34
N ARG A 339 -6.95 -12.94 16.15
CA ARG A 339 -7.76 -13.39 17.28
C ARG A 339 -6.82 -13.83 18.40
N ASP A 340 -7.29 -13.70 19.63
CA ASP A 340 -6.57 -14.18 20.80
C ASP A 340 -6.31 -15.69 20.71
N GLY A 341 -5.08 -16.10 21.04
CA GLY A 341 -4.70 -17.52 21.16
C GLY A 341 -4.29 -18.24 19.88
N SER A 342 -4.40 -17.63 18.68
CA SER A 342 -3.77 -18.21 17.48
C SER A 342 -2.30 -17.86 17.45
N ALA A 343 -1.38 -18.81 17.52
CA ALA A 343 0.05 -18.51 17.43
C ALA A 343 0.40 -17.96 16.04
N SER A 344 1.01 -16.77 15.99
CA SER A 344 1.40 -16.10 14.73
C SER A 344 2.68 -15.31 15.00
N PRO A 345 3.87 -15.93 14.81
CA PRO A 345 5.15 -15.39 15.26
C PRO A 345 5.41 -13.92 14.92
N ILE A 346 5.17 -13.51 13.67
CA ILE A 346 5.40 -12.13 13.24
C ILE A 346 4.39 -11.19 13.88
N ARG A 347 3.10 -11.54 13.83
CA ARG A 347 2.05 -10.77 14.49
C ARG A 347 2.33 -10.58 15.99
N ASP A 348 2.68 -11.66 16.68
CA ASP A 348 2.91 -11.67 18.13
C ASP A 348 4.15 -10.84 18.48
N LEU A 349 5.21 -10.91 17.66
CA LEU A 349 6.41 -10.07 17.79
C LEU A 349 6.06 -8.58 17.67
N LEU A 350 5.33 -8.18 16.62
CA LEU A 350 5.00 -6.76 16.37
C LEU A 350 4.05 -6.18 17.42
N ASN A 351 3.09 -6.96 17.92
CA ASN A 351 2.24 -6.52 19.04
C ASN A 351 3.04 -6.44 20.35
N SER A 352 3.95 -7.40 20.60
CA SER A 352 4.83 -7.37 21.77
C SER A 352 5.78 -6.18 21.74
N ALA A 353 6.26 -5.78 20.56
CA ALA A 353 7.12 -4.60 20.39
C ALA A 353 6.44 -3.34 20.93
N TRP A 354 5.19 -3.10 20.57
CA TRP A 354 4.42 -1.96 21.08
C TRP A 354 4.15 -2.05 22.58
N GLN A 355 3.82 -3.24 23.09
CA GLN A 355 3.66 -3.44 24.54
C GLN A 355 4.95 -3.11 25.30
N LYS A 356 6.10 -3.59 24.82
CA LYS A 356 7.42 -3.31 25.40
C LYS A 356 7.79 -1.84 25.34
N PHE A 357 7.56 -1.18 24.20
CA PHE A 357 7.81 0.24 24.03
C PHE A 357 7.04 1.08 25.06
N TRP A 358 5.76 0.78 25.30
CA TRP A 358 4.94 1.53 26.24
C TRP A 358 5.21 1.21 27.71
N THR A 359 5.62 -0.02 28.04
CA THR A 359 5.82 -0.46 29.43
C THR A 359 7.24 -0.23 29.95
N ALA A 360 8.24 -0.34 29.08
CA ALA A 360 9.65 -0.20 29.43
C ALA A 360 10.46 0.53 28.33
N PRO A 361 10.15 1.80 28.04
CA PRO A 361 10.75 2.54 26.92
C PRO A 361 12.29 2.66 27.01
N SER A 362 12.84 2.72 28.23
CA SER A 362 14.30 2.79 28.43
C SER A 362 15.03 1.48 28.09
N GLU A 363 14.32 0.35 28.14
CA GLU A 363 14.86 -0.98 27.85
C GLU A 363 14.55 -1.43 26.41
N TYR A 364 13.58 -0.76 25.75
CA TYR A 364 13.06 -1.14 24.45
C TYR A 364 14.15 -1.34 23.39
N HIS A 365 15.08 -0.39 23.24
CA HIS A 365 16.11 -0.50 22.20
C HIS A 365 17.08 -1.68 22.39
N ALA A 366 17.33 -2.08 23.64
CA ALA A 366 18.16 -3.27 23.88
C ALA A 366 17.41 -4.53 23.45
N TRP A 367 16.15 -4.64 23.86
CA TRP A 367 15.25 -5.73 23.48
C TRP A 367 15.00 -5.81 21.97
N GLU A 368 14.77 -4.67 21.31
CA GLU A 368 14.49 -4.58 19.87
C GLU A 368 15.66 -5.12 19.04
N ARG A 369 16.90 -4.77 19.40
CA ARG A 369 18.10 -5.30 18.72
C ARG A 369 18.18 -6.82 18.78
N GLU A 370 17.88 -7.41 19.94
CA GLU A 370 17.87 -8.86 20.10
C GLU A 370 16.76 -9.50 19.25
N ALA A 371 15.56 -8.91 19.30
CA ALA A 371 14.39 -9.38 18.56
C ALA A 371 14.56 -9.27 17.03
N ILE A 372 15.16 -8.19 16.53
CA ILE A 372 15.50 -8.03 15.11
C ILE A 372 16.58 -9.04 14.70
N ALA A 373 17.58 -9.27 15.52
CA ALA A 373 18.61 -10.26 15.23
C ALA A 373 18.01 -11.69 15.18
N ASP A 374 17.08 -12.02 16.08
CA ASP A 374 16.32 -13.26 16.05
C ASP A 374 15.43 -13.36 14.81
N LEU A 375 14.76 -12.27 14.43
CA LEU A 375 13.92 -12.21 13.24
C LEU A 375 14.75 -12.48 11.97
N LYS A 376 15.87 -11.77 11.79
CA LYS A 376 16.79 -11.96 10.64
C LYS A 376 17.37 -13.38 10.62
N ARG A 377 17.68 -14.00 11.77
CA ARG A 377 18.12 -15.42 11.86
C ARG A 377 17.02 -16.43 11.53
N GLY A 378 15.81 -16.25 12.08
CA GLY A 378 14.67 -17.14 11.85
C GLY A 378 14.22 -17.14 10.38
N VAL A 379 14.41 -16.00 9.72
CA VAL A 379 14.26 -15.80 8.28
C VAL A 379 15.29 -16.60 7.45
N GLU A 380 16.44 -16.99 8.02
CA GLU A 380 17.43 -17.86 7.36
C GLU A 380 17.18 -19.35 7.60
N ALA A 381 16.62 -19.73 8.76
CA ALA A 381 16.48 -21.13 9.20
C ALA A 381 15.52 -21.98 8.32
N HIS A 382 14.64 -21.37 7.54
CA HIS A 382 13.76 -22.10 6.60
C HIS A 382 14.45 -22.57 5.31
N ARG A 383 15.78 -22.40 5.15
CA ARG A 383 16.56 -22.95 4.03
C ARG A 383 17.08 -24.38 4.23
N PHE A 384 16.86 -25.02 5.38
CA PHE A 384 17.28 -26.40 5.61
C PHE A 384 16.19 -27.24 6.30
N ALA A 385 15.04 -27.43 5.63
CA ALA A 385 14.28 -28.64 5.84
C ALA A 385 15.02 -29.77 5.07
N PRO A 386 15.47 -30.85 5.73
CA PRO A 386 16.16 -31.93 5.04
C PRO A 386 15.23 -32.54 4.00
N ARG A 387 15.78 -32.83 2.80
CA ARG A 387 15.17 -33.80 1.89
C ARG A 387 14.88 -35.05 2.73
N LEU A 388 13.61 -35.36 2.94
CA LEU A 388 13.22 -36.69 3.41
C LEU A 388 13.81 -37.67 2.39
N ALA A 389 14.89 -38.31 2.80
CA ALA A 389 15.41 -39.47 2.12
C ALA A 389 14.29 -40.51 2.15
N SER A 390 13.62 -40.69 1.03
CA SER A 390 12.88 -41.92 0.73
C SER A 390 13.90 -43.05 0.55
N GLY A 391 14.51 -43.49 1.66
CA GLY A 391 14.91 -44.89 1.81
C GLY A 391 13.64 -45.67 2.16
N ALA A 392 13.08 -46.44 1.23
CA ALA A 392 13.47 -47.81 0.93
C ALA A 392 13.29 -48.77 2.12
N ARG A 393 12.19 -49.54 2.02
CA ARG A 393 11.97 -50.94 2.43
C ARG A 393 12.03 -51.27 3.92
N ASP A 394 10.94 -51.81 4.45
CA ASP A 394 10.63 -53.24 4.31
C ASP A 394 9.14 -53.45 3.98
#